data_AF-A0A1F7IZ52-F1
#
_entry.id   AF-A0A1F7IZ52-F1
#
_cell.length_a   1.000
_cell.length_b   1.000
_cell.length_c   1.000
_cell.angle_alpha   90.00
_cell.angle_beta   90.00
_cell.angle_gamma   90.00
#
_symmetry.space_group_name_H-M   'P 1'
#
loop_
_entity.id
_entity.type
_entity.pdbx_description
1 polymer ?
#
loop_
_entity_poly.entity_id
_entity_poly.type
_entity_poly.pdbx_seq_one_letter_code
_entity_poly.pdbx_strand_id
1 'polypeptide(L)'
;MKKLPNNNQFTHKYCDRFSSTLVVDGKYFKVKGEKYGYCLLWGVDYFKHDIPVITIAPSENYQTWARYFSYFRLLSHHPTLLVCDDHVAIKMAARSRFPEVRIQTCFNHFKEGLRRNLRTRSDTTYIPFMKRIETIINSSHKLSLENYNSWLQALWRDYHHDQVCLEVMATIQRYKPELRAYEGIKQAPLITNMIEGLNGHLQARLTSIQSFESVNYARLWLNGYVLKRRYSKWTGCTGKFKKLNGTRGVDQTKKYDVVLPTYF
;
A
#
# COMPACT_ATOMS: atom_id res chain seq x y z
N MET A 1 23.82 4.78 20.87
CA MET A 1 22.50 4.10 20.78
C MET A 1 22.72 2.60 20.99
N LYS A 2 22.04 1.95 21.95
CA LYS A 2 22.00 0.47 21.95
C LYS A 2 21.40 0.02 20.61
N LYS A 3 22.04 -0.92 19.93
CA LYS A 3 21.60 -1.39 18.61
C LYS A 3 20.26 -2.10 18.78
N LEU A 4 19.16 -1.45 18.37
CA LEU A 4 17.84 -2.07 18.29
C LEU A 4 17.92 -3.30 17.37
N PRO A 5 17.11 -4.35 17.60
CA PRO A 5 17.07 -5.50 16.71
C PRO A 5 16.67 -5.06 15.29
N ASN A 6 17.05 -5.84 14.27
CA ASN A 6 16.50 -5.62 12.94
C ASN A 6 14.99 -5.95 12.94
N ASN A 7 14.16 -5.12 12.32
CA ASN A 7 12.70 -5.29 12.28
C ASN A 7 12.30 -6.65 11.70
N ASN A 8 12.91 -7.08 10.61
CA ASN A 8 12.55 -8.33 9.95
C ASN A 8 12.92 -9.54 10.81
N GLN A 9 14.08 -9.48 11.49
CA GLN A 9 14.48 -10.50 12.47
C GLN A 9 13.54 -10.51 13.69
N PHE A 10 13.18 -9.33 14.19
CA PHE A 10 12.22 -9.18 15.27
C PHE A 10 10.87 -9.80 14.90
N THR A 11 10.36 -9.50 13.70
CA THR A 11 9.11 -10.08 13.19
C THR A 11 9.19 -11.60 13.12
N HIS A 12 10.22 -12.14 12.47
CA HIS A 12 10.41 -13.60 12.35
C HIS A 12 10.45 -14.29 13.72
N LYS A 13 11.12 -13.67 14.71
CA LYS A 13 11.23 -14.23 16.05
C LYS A 13 9.90 -14.21 16.79
N TYR A 14 9.17 -13.10 16.77
CA TYR A 14 8.08 -12.85 17.72
C TYR A 14 6.68 -12.79 17.12
N CYS A 15 6.50 -12.72 15.80
CA CYS A 15 5.20 -12.46 15.17
C CYS A 15 4.88 -13.50 14.07
N ASP A 16 3.63 -13.93 14.02
CA ASP A 16 3.09 -14.85 12.99
C ASP A 16 1.56 -14.68 12.76
N ARG A 17 0.87 -13.86 13.54
CA ARG A 17 -0.61 -13.68 13.48
C ARG A 17 -1.04 -12.54 12.57
N PHE A 18 -0.40 -12.43 11.42
CA PHE A 18 -0.76 -11.46 10.39
C PHE A 18 -2.08 -11.84 9.70
N SER A 19 -2.82 -10.85 9.23
CA SER A 19 -3.96 -11.02 8.34
C SER A 19 -3.49 -11.20 6.90
N SER A 20 -4.34 -11.80 6.07
CA SER A 20 -4.01 -12.08 4.67
C SER A 20 -4.14 -10.85 3.75
N THR A 21 -4.29 -9.64 4.28
CA THR A 21 -4.36 -8.39 3.49
C THR A 21 -3.21 -7.46 3.81
N LEU A 22 -2.35 -7.25 2.82
CA LEU A 22 -1.16 -6.40 2.93
C LEU A 22 -1.33 -5.15 2.05
N VAL A 23 -1.03 -3.98 2.60
CA VAL A 23 -0.94 -2.73 1.83
C VAL A 23 0.52 -2.33 1.76
N VAL A 24 1.07 -2.12 0.55
CA VAL A 24 2.50 -1.79 0.36
C VAL A 24 2.68 -0.49 -0.40
N ASP A 25 3.80 0.18 -0.11
CA ASP A 25 4.20 1.43 -0.75
C ASP A 25 5.71 1.67 -0.54
N GLY A 26 6.28 2.56 -1.34
CA GLY A 26 7.64 3.07 -1.21
C GLY A 26 7.67 4.47 -0.64
N LYS A 27 8.71 4.80 0.13
CA LYS A 27 8.95 6.18 0.58
C LYS A 27 10.39 6.61 0.34
N TYR A 28 10.58 7.56 -0.57
CA TYR A 28 11.88 8.13 -0.85
C TYR A 28 12.39 9.05 0.28
N PHE A 29 13.70 9.02 0.50
CA PHE A 29 14.45 9.85 1.43
C PHE A 29 15.84 10.18 0.87
N LYS A 30 16.45 11.25 1.37
CA LYS A 30 17.75 11.74 0.90
C LYS A 30 18.91 11.19 1.74
N VAL A 31 20.03 10.91 1.08
CA VAL A 31 21.30 10.56 1.70
C VAL A 31 22.36 11.51 1.15
N LYS A 32 23.25 12.04 1.99
CA LYS A 32 24.29 12.97 1.56
C LYS A 32 25.23 12.30 0.57
N GLY A 33 25.67 13.06 -0.45
CA GLY A 33 26.55 12.58 -1.50
C GLY A 33 25.88 11.72 -2.58
N GLU A 34 24.63 11.28 -2.36
CA GLU A 34 23.89 10.48 -3.33
C GLU A 34 23.05 11.38 -4.24
N LYS A 35 23.29 11.29 -5.55
CA LYS A 35 22.54 12.07 -6.56
C LYS A 35 21.05 11.72 -6.54
N TYR A 36 20.74 10.44 -6.32
CA TYR A 36 19.39 9.92 -6.26
C TYR A 36 19.04 9.54 -4.81
N GLY A 37 17.79 9.76 -4.42
CA GLY A 37 17.30 9.33 -3.11
C GLY A 37 17.26 7.81 -2.98
N TYR A 38 17.25 7.32 -1.75
CA TYR A 38 16.94 5.92 -1.43
C TYR A 38 15.45 5.81 -1.08
N CYS A 39 14.89 4.61 -1.16
CA CYS A 39 13.52 4.33 -0.77
C CYS A 39 13.45 3.33 0.38
N LEU A 40 12.52 3.59 1.31
CA LEU A 40 12.00 2.62 2.25
C LEU A 40 10.85 1.89 1.56
N LEU A 41 11.03 0.60 1.28
CA LEU A 41 9.98 -0.31 0.87
C LEU A 41 9.38 -0.92 2.13
N TRP A 42 8.08 -0.78 2.32
CA TRP A 42 7.41 -1.29 3.50
C TRP A 42 5.94 -1.60 3.22
N GLY A 43 5.35 -2.33 4.17
CA GLY A 43 3.97 -2.78 4.05
C GLY A 43 3.32 -2.86 5.42
N VAL A 44 2.02 -2.67 5.42
CA VAL A 44 1.17 -2.67 6.61
C VAL A 44 0.15 -3.78 6.47
N ASP A 45 0.04 -4.60 7.50
CA ASP A 45 -1.09 -5.50 7.66
C ASP A 45 -2.36 -4.66 7.85
N TYR A 46 -3.28 -4.72 6.88
CA TYR A 46 -4.43 -3.83 6.87
C TYR A 46 -5.36 -4.00 8.07
N PHE A 47 -5.51 -5.21 8.61
CA PHE A 47 -6.46 -5.46 9.69
C PHE A 47 -5.82 -5.37 11.08
N LYS A 48 -4.50 -5.56 11.16
CA LYS A 48 -3.75 -5.57 12.42
C LYS A 48 -2.94 -4.29 12.65
N HIS A 49 -2.78 -3.48 11.60
CA HIS A 49 -1.99 -2.25 11.56
C HIS A 49 -0.51 -2.45 11.94
N ASP A 50 0.02 -3.66 11.81
CA ASP A 50 1.43 -3.95 12.09
C ASP A 50 2.29 -3.88 10.81
N ILE A 51 3.61 -3.73 10.97
CA ILE A 51 4.57 -3.58 9.88
C ILE A 51 5.49 -4.80 9.86
N PRO A 52 5.12 -5.88 9.13
CA PRO A 52 5.85 -7.15 9.16
C PRO A 52 7.28 -7.04 8.63
N VAL A 53 7.47 -6.36 7.51
CA VAL A 53 8.74 -6.29 6.79
C VAL A 53 9.02 -4.88 6.32
N ILE A 54 10.30 -4.51 6.35
CA ILE A 54 10.84 -3.32 5.68
C ILE A 54 12.10 -3.68 4.88
N THR A 55 12.39 -2.89 3.85
CA THR A 55 13.64 -2.97 3.08
C THR A 55 14.05 -1.57 2.65
N ILE A 56 15.34 -1.25 2.72
CA ILE A 56 15.88 -0.02 2.14
C ILE A 56 16.56 -0.36 0.83
N ALA A 57 16.22 0.38 -0.21
CA ALA A 57 16.68 0.14 -1.56
C ALA A 57 17.04 1.46 -2.27
N PRO A 58 17.85 1.42 -3.34
CA PRO A 58 18.17 2.62 -4.11
C PRO A 58 17.01 3.08 -5.02
N SER A 59 16.06 2.20 -5.35
CA SER A 59 14.90 2.54 -6.18
C SER A 59 13.78 1.51 -6.05
N GLU A 60 12.58 1.89 -6.49
CA GLU A 60 11.40 1.03 -6.60
C GLU A 60 11.39 0.26 -7.92
N ASN A 61 12.13 -0.84 -7.99
CA ASN A 61 12.20 -1.70 -9.16
C ASN A 61 11.81 -3.15 -8.81
N TYR A 62 11.75 -4.00 -9.83
CA TYR A 62 11.31 -5.38 -9.64
C TYR A 62 12.20 -6.13 -8.65
N GLN A 63 13.52 -5.96 -8.75
CA GLN A 63 14.50 -6.68 -7.93
C GLN A 63 14.39 -6.29 -6.46
N THR A 64 14.21 -5.00 -6.18
CA THR A 64 14.10 -4.49 -4.80
C THR A 64 12.78 -4.91 -4.16
N TRP A 65 11.68 -4.88 -4.90
CA TRP A 65 10.39 -5.41 -4.45
C TRP A 65 10.39 -6.93 -4.31
N ALA A 66 11.05 -7.67 -5.21
CA ALA A 66 11.16 -9.13 -5.10
C ALA A 66 11.95 -9.53 -3.85
N ARG A 67 12.99 -8.77 -3.49
CA ARG A 67 13.70 -8.93 -2.22
C ARG A 67 12.80 -8.64 -1.03
N TYR A 68 12.03 -7.55 -1.07
CA TYR A 68 11.04 -7.25 -0.03
C TYR A 68 10.05 -8.41 0.19
N PHE A 69 9.43 -8.92 -0.88
CA PHE A 69 8.48 -10.02 -0.80
C PHE A 69 9.14 -11.36 -0.42
N SER A 70 10.43 -11.55 -0.71
CA SER A 70 11.17 -12.71 -0.23
C SER A 70 11.31 -12.71 1.29
N TYR A 71 11.61 -11.56 1.91
CA TYR A 71 11.58 -11.46 3.38
C TYR A 71 10.19 -11.72 3.95
N PHE A 72 9.14 -11.25 3.28
CA PHE A 72 7.77 -11.50 3.71
C PHE A 72 7.42 -12.99 3.70
N ARG A 73 7.81 -13.70 2.62
CA ARG A 73 7.59 -15.15 2.49
C ARG A 73 8.28 -15.95 3.60
N LEU A 74 9.44 -15.51 4.07
CA LEU A 74 10.15 -16.15 5.19
C LEU A 74 9.39 -16.09 6.52
N LEU A 75 8.36 -15.25 6.64
CA LEU A 75 7.49 -15.21 7.82
C LEU A 75 6.45 -16.36 7.83
N SER A 76 6.51 -17.28 6.85
CA SER A 76 5.50 -18.33 6.62
C SER A 76 4.08 -17.78 6.42
N HIS A 77 3.97 -16.50 6.07
CA HIS A 77 2.71 -15.82 5.82
C HIS A 77 2.57 -15.46 4.34
N HIS A 78 1.38 -15.68 3.80
CA HIS A 78 1.07 -15.50 2.38
C HIS A 78 -0.13 -14.56 2.26
N PRO A 79 0.03 -13.37 1.66
CA PRO A 79 -1.10 -12.47 1.48
C PRO A 79 -2.05 -13.05 0.43
N THR A 80 -3.35 -13.05 0.71
CA THR A 80 -4.39 -13.35 -0.28
C THR A 80 -4.74 -12.11 -1.09
N LEU A 81 -4.60 -10.92 -0.47
CA LEU A 81 -4.82 -9.63 -1.11
C LEU A 81 -3.62 -8.71 -0.85
N LEU A 82 -3.04 -8.19 -1.93
CA LEU A 82 -2.08 -7.10 -1.89
C LEU A 82 -2.75 -5.84 -2.44
N VAL A 83 -2.69 -4.73 -1.71
CA VAL A 83 -3.16 -3.43 -2.18
C VAL A 83 -1.98 -2.52 -2.37
N CYS A 84 -1.85 -1.95 -3.56
CA CYS A 84 -0.76 -1.07 -3.92
C CYS A 84 -1.19 -0.05 -4.97
N ASP A 85 -0.28 0.87 -5.26
CA ASP A 85 -0.42 1.80 -6.37
C ASP A 85 -0.35 1.07 -7.72
N ASP A 86 -0.57 1.82 -8.80
CA ASP A 86 -0.42 1.30 -10.16
C ASP A 86 1.06 1.19 -10.58
N HIS A 87 1.87 0.53 -9.75
CA HIS A 87 3.30 0.35 -9.98
C HIS A 87 3.61 -1.08 -10.44
N VAL A 88 3.94 -1.24 -11.71
CA VAL A 88 4.15 -2.55 -12.37
C VAL A 88 5.16 -3.43 -11.63
N ALA A 89 6.27 -2.86 -11.15
CA ALA A 89 7.30 -3.61 -10.43
C ALA A 89 6.77 -4.30 -9.16
N ILE A 90 5.88 -3.64 -8.40
CA ILE A 90 5.26 -4.19 -7.19
C ILE A 90 4.43 -5.41 -7.57
N LYS A 91 3.56 -5.25 -8.58
CA LYS A 91 2.62 -6.28 -9.03
C LYS A 91 3.36 -7.52 -9.56
N MET A 92 4.38 -7.31 -10.39
CA MET A 92 5.21 -8.39 -10.92
C MET A 92 5.98 -9.12 -9.82
N ALA A 93 6.62 -8.36 -8.91
CA ALA A 93 7.37 -8.95 -7.82
C ALA A 93 6.47 -9.75 -6.87
N ALA A 94 5.28 -9.24 -6.55
CA ALA A 94 4.30 -9.93 -5.72
C ALA A 94 3.83 -11.24 -6.37
N ARG A 95 3.37 -11.21 -7.62
CA ARG A 95 2.93 -12.42 -8.36
C ARG A 95 4.05 -13.45 -8.48
N SER A 96 5.30 -13.02 -8.67
CA SER A 96 6.44 -13.94 -8.75
C SER A 96 6.74 -14.69 -7.43
N ARG A 97 6.35 -14.11 -6.28
CA ARG A 97 6.58 -14.71 -4.96
C ARG A 97 5.35 -15.40 -4.40
N PHE A 98 4.17 -14.93 -4.81
CA PHE A 98 2.85 -15.38 -4.38
C PHE A 98 1.93 -15.51 -5.60
N PRO A 99 1.98 -16.62 -6.36
CA PRO A 99 1.22 -16.76 -7.61
C PRO A 99 -0.29 -16.53 -7.45
N GLU A 100 -0.86 -16.97 -6.33
CA GLU A 100 -2.30 -16.86 -6.02
C GLU A 100 -2.71 -15.51 -5.42
N VAL A 101 -1.78 -14.56 -5.26
CA VAL A 101 -2.12 -13.26 -4.65
C VAL A 101 -3.02 -12.45 -5.57
N ARG A 102 -4.13 -11.95 -5.03
CA ARG A 102 -4.97 -10.99 -5.73
C ARG A 102 -4.39 -9.60 -5.54
N ILE A 103 -4.19 -8.88 -6.63
CA ILE A 103 -3.63 -7.53 -6.63
C ILE A 103 -4.77 -6.53 -6.75
N GLN A 104 -5.01 -5.74 -5.70
CA GLN A 104 -5.92 -4.61 -5.74
C GLN A 104 -5.14 -3.34 -6.09
N THR A 105 -5.42 -2.77 -7.26
CA THR A 105 -4.93 -1.44 -7.60
C THR A 105 -5.71 -0.39 -6.81
N CYS A 106 -5.01 0.56 -6.19
CA CYS A 106 -5.62 1.67 -5.46
C CYS A 106 -6.53 2.49 -6.38
N PHE A 107 -7.80 2.64 -5.99
CA PHE A 107 -8.79 3.40 -6.75
C PHE A 107 -8.41 4.87 -6.90
N ASN A 108 -7.80 5.47 -5.88
CA ASN A 108 -7.43 6.88 -5.94
C ASN A 108 -6.29 7.11 -6.94
N HIS A 109 -5.24 6.30 -6.89
CA HIS A 109 -4.14 6.38 -7.83
C HIS A 109 -4.55 6.05 -9.27
N PHE A 110 -5.40 5.04 -9.46
CA PHE A 110 -5.95 4.73 -10.78
C PHE A 110 -6.74 5.90 -11.35
N LYS A 111 -7.69 6.46 -10.58
CA LYS A 111 -8.48 7.63 -11.01
C LYS A 111 -7.61 8.86 -11.29
N GLU A 112 -6.58 9.10 -10.48
CA GLU A 112 -5.66 10.21 -10.72
C GLU A 112 -4.84 10.02 -12.00
N GLY A 113 -4.48 8.78 -12.35
CA GLY A 113 -3.92 8.45 -13.66
C GLY A 113 -4.85 8.88 -14.79
N LEU A 114 -6.14 8.52 -14.71
CA LEU A 114 -7.13 8.91 -15.71
C LEU A 114 -7.32 10.43 -15.79
N ARG A 115 -7.44 11.13 -14.65
CA ARG A 115 -7.58 12.60 -14.63
C ARG A 115 -6.39 13.31 -15.27
N ARG A 116 -5.17 12.81 -15.06
CA ARG A 116 -3.96 13.37 -15.70
C ARG A 116 -3.98 13.16 -17.20
N ASN A 117 -4.34 11.96 -17.66
CA ASN A 117 -4.42 11.64 -19.09
C ASN A 117 -5.47 12.49 -19.80
N LEU A 118 -6.64 12.67 -19.17
CA LEU A 118 -7.75 13.48 -19.68
C LEU A 118 -7.61 14.99 -19.38
N ARG A 119 -6.59 15.39 -18.62
CA ARG A 119 -6.34 16.77 -18.18
C ARG A 119 -7.54 17.45 -17.49
N THR A 120 -8.37 16.70 -16.78
CA THR A 120 -9.68 17.17 -16.25
C THR A 120 -9.59 18.27 -15.18
N ARG A 121 -8.38 18.65 -14.74
CA ARG A 121 -8.15 19.77 -13.81
C ARG A 121 -8.00 21.10 -14.52
N SER A 122 -7.52 21.08 -15.76
CA SER A 122 -7.29 22.27 -16.59
C SER A 122 -8.25 22.34 -17.77
N ASP A 123 -8.78 21.20 -18.21
CA ASP A 123 -9.70 21.06 -19.32
C ASP A 123 -11.05 20.54 -18.82
N THR A 124 -12.13 21.24 -19.19
CA THR A 124 -13.48 20.90 -18.75
C THR A 124 -14.17 19.86 -19.63
N THR A 125 -13.63 19.59 -20.83
CA THR A 125 -14.22 18.71 -21.86
C THR A 125 -14.62 17.34 -21.31
N TYR A 126 -13.72 16.68 -20.58
CA TYR A 126 -13.93 15.32 -20.07
C TYR A 126 -14.42 15.25 -18.62
N ILE A 127 -14.75 16.37 -17.99
CA ILE A 127 -15.23 16.38 -16.60
C ILE A 127 -16.51 15.54 -16.43
N PRO A 128 -17.55 15.66 -17.28
CA PRO A 128 -18.77 14.86 -17.14
C PRO A 128 -18.51 13.35 -17.25
N PHE A 129 -17.68 12.96 -18.22
CA PHE A 129 -17.25 11.57 -18.41
C PHE A 129 -16.50 11.05 -17.17
N MET A 130 -15.51 11.80 -16.69
CA MET A 130 -14.72 11.43 -15.52
C MET A 130 -15.59 11.29 -14.27
N LYS A 131 -16.55 12.20 -14.03
CA LYS A 131 -17.48 12.10 -12.90
C LYS A 131 -18.25 10.78 -12.89
N ARG A 132 -18.67 10.27 -14.05
CA ARG A 132 -19.32 8.95 -14.16
C ARG A 132 -18.37 7.79 -13.90
N ILE A 133 -17.10 7.91 -14.30
CA ILE A 133 -16.09 6.92 -13.91
C ILE A 133 -15.90 6.91 -12.40
N GLU A 134 -15.90 8.07 -11.74
CA GLU A 134 -15.74 8.17 -10.29
C GLU A 134 -16.90 7.53 -9.50
N THR A 135 -18.12 7.55 -10.05
CA THR A 135 -19.26 6.85 -9.45
C THR A 135 -19.14 5.33 -9.61
N ILE A 136 -18.59 4.84 -10.73
CA ILE A 136 -18.34 3.42 -10.98
C ILE A 136 -17.17 2.91 -10.10
N ILE A 137 -16.07 3.66 -10.04
CA ILE A 137 -14.83 3.33 -9.29
C ILE A 137 -14.81 4.13 -7.99
N ASN A 138 -15.82 3.86 -7.16
CA ASN A 138 -16.03 4.55 -5.89
C ASN A 138 -15.42 3.74 -4.73
N SER A 139 -14.52 4.34 -3.97
CA SER A 139 -13.90 3.69 -2.81
C SER A 139 -14.85 3.58 -1.60
N SER A 140 -15.94 4.35 -1.58
CA SER A 140 -16.96 4.33 -0.54
C SER A 140 -18.06 3.30 -0.81
N HIS A 141 -18.21 2.82 -2.05
CA HIS A 141 -19.28 1.91 -2.43
C HIS A 141 -18.81 0.84 -3.41
N LYS A 142 -18.90 -0.43 -2.98
CA LYS A 142 -18.53 -1.60 -3.79
C LYS A 142 -19.73 -2.05 -4.62
N LEU A 143 -19.71 -1.76 -5.92
CA LEU A 143 -20.75 -2.21 -6.84
C LEU A 143 -20.72 -3.74 -7.02
N SER A 144 -21.89 -4.36 -7.17
CA SER A 144 -22.00 -5.72 -7.70
C SER A 144 -21.40 -5.80 -9.10
N LEU A 145 -21.03 -7.01 -9.55
CA LEU A 145 -20.47 -7.19 -10.90
C LEU A 145 -21.47 -6.78 -11.98
N GLU A 146 -22.75 -7.09 -11.77
CA GLU A 146 -23.85 -6.72 -12.65
C GLU A 146 -23.99 -5.19 -12.76
N ASN A 147 -24.08 -4.48 -11.63
CA ASN A 147 -24.19 -3.01 -11.64
C ASN A 147 -22.95 -2.36 -12.25
N TYR A 148 -21.76 -2.88 -11.96
CA TYR A 148 -20.52 -2.38 -12.55
C TYR A 148 -20.52 -2.51 -14.08
N ASN A 149 -20.93 -3.67 -14.61
CA ASN A 149 -21.01 -3.89 -16.05
C ASN A 149 -22.11 -3.04 -16.69
N SER A 150 -23.28 -2.96 -16.07
CA SER A 150 -24.42 -2.15 -16.54
C SER A 150 -24.04 -0.67 -16.62
N TRP A 151 -23.34 -0.14 -15.62
CA TRP A 151 -22.92 1.25 -15.60
C TRP A 151 -21.81 1.54 -16.62
N LEU A 152 -20.87 0.62 -16.82
CA LEU A 152 -19.89 0.73 -17.90
C LEU A 152 -20.55 0.66 -19.28
N GLN A 153 -21.58 -0.18 -19.46
CA GLN A 153 -22.32 -0.24 -20.72
C GLN A 153 -23.09 1.06 -20.99
N ALA A 154 -23.71 1.64 -19.96
CA ALA A 154 -24.34 2.95 -20.06
C ALA A 154 -23.32 4.04 -20.40
N LEU A 155 -22.12 3.99 -19.80
CA LEU A 155 -21.04 4.91 -20.13
C LEU A 155 -20.58 4.75 -21.58
N TRP A 156 -20.43 3.52 -22.06
CA TRP A 156 -20.06 3.23 -23.44
C TRP A 156 -21.10 3.76 -24.42
N ARG A 157 -22.38 3.46 -24.22
CA ARG A 157 -23.46 3.97 -25.09
C ARG A 157 -23.37 5.48 -25.28
N ASP A 158 -23.10 6.21 -24.20
CA ASP A 158 -23.13 7.68 -24.21
C ASP A 158 -21.83 8.31 -24.76
N TYR A 159 -20.70 7.58 -24.80
CA TYR A 159 -19.37 8.10 -25.18
C TYR A 159 -18.61 7.29 -26.24
N HIS A 160 -19.22 6.27 -26.86
CA HIS A 160 -18.53 5.38 -27.80
C HIS A 160 -18.05 6.06 -29.09
N HIS A 161 -18.55 7.24 -29.41
CA HIS A 161 -18.10 8.03 -30.57
C HIS A 161 -16.79 8.78 -30.31
N ASP A 162 -16.37 8.91 -29.05
CA ASP A 162 -15.16 9.62 -28.65
C ASP A 162 -14.02 8.63 -28.43
N GLN A 163 -12.99 8.73 -29.27
CA GLN A 163 -11.85 7.82 -29.25
C GLN A 163 -11.07 7.87 -27.93
N VAL A 164 -10.94 9.04 -27.31
CA VAL A 164 -10.24 9.19 -26.03
C VAL A 164 -11.04 8.52 -24.90
N CYS A 165 -12.36 8.67 -24.91
CA CYS A 165 -13.24 7.98 -23.98
C CYS A 165 -13.20 6.46 -24.17
N LEU A 166 -13.16 5.97 -25.42
CA LEU A 166 -13.00 4.55 -25.74
C LEU A 166 -11.70 3.96 -25.16
N GLU A 167 -10.57 4.67 -25.29
CA GLU A 167 -9.28 4.23 -24.75
C GLU A 167 -9.29 4.14 -23.21
N VAL A 168 -9.96 5.09 -22.54
CA VAL A 168 -10.16 5.04 -21.10
C VAL A 168 -11.02 3.85 -20.70
N MET A 169 -12.12 3.59 -21.41
CA MET A 169 -12.98 2.42 -21.13
C MET A 169 -12.24 1.10 -21.36
N ALA A 170 -11.45 1.00 -22.43
CA ALA A 170 -10.58 -0.16 -22.68
C ALA A 170 -9.57 -0.35 -21.54
N THR A 171 -9.00 0.74 -21.03
CA THR A 171 -8.09 0.70 -19.88
C THR A 171 -8.79 0.19 -18.61
N ILE A 172 -9.99 0.69 -18.31
CA ILE A 172 -10.79 0.23 -17.16
C ILE A 172 -11.08 -1.27 -17.30
N GLN A 173 -11.50 -1.72 -18.48
CA GLN A 173 -11.79 -3.13 -18.74
C GLN A 173 -10.54 -4.02 -18.56
N ARG A 174 -9.37 -3.58 -19.05
CA ARG A 174 -8.09 -4.28 -18.84
C ARG A 174 -7.73 -4.37 -17.35
N TYR A 175 -7.99 -3.32 -16.58
CA TYR A 175 -7.70 -3.27 -15.14
C TYR A 175 -8.78 -3.93 -14.27
N LYS A 176 -9.90 -4.37 -14.84
CA LYS A 176 -11.04 -4.94 -14.11
C LYS A 176 -10.66 -6.01 -13.09
N PRO A 177 -9.79 -7.00 -13.38
CA PRO A 177 -9.38 -7.99 -12.39
C PRO A 177 -8.69 -7.37 -11.17
N GLU A 178 -7.93 -6.30 -11.36
CA GLU A 178 -7.21 -5.59 -10.30
C GLU A 178 -8.09 -4.57 -9.57
N LEU A 179 -9.07 -3.98 -10.25
CA LEU A 179 -10.02 -3.05 -9.63
C LEU A 179 -11.06 -3.80 -8.78
N ARG A 180 -11.29 -5.09 -9.05
CA ARG A 180 -12.26 -5.94 -8.34
C ARG A 180 -11.60 -7.04 -7.49
N ALA A 181 -10.29 -6.99 -7.28
CA ALA A 181 -9.57 -7.99 -6.50
C ALA A 181 -10.07 -8.12 -5.05
N TYR A 182 -10.72 -7.09 -4.52
CA TYR A 182 -11.35 -7.08 -3.19
C TYR A 182 -12.54 -8.03 -3.03
N GLU A 183 -13.15 -8.52 -4.11
CA GLU A 183 -14.39 -9.32 -4.05
C GLU A 183 -14.19 -10.60 -3.25
N GLY A 184 -15.17 -11.00 -2.43
CA GLY A 184 -15.04 -12.15 -1.54
C GLY A 184 -14.17 -11.92 -0.29
N ILE A 185 -13.53 -10.76 -0.15
CA ILE A 185 -12.73 -10.42 1.03
C ILE A 185 -13.48 -9.37 1.85
N LYS A 186 -14.02 -9.81 3.00
CA LYS A 186 -14.81 -8.97 3.90
C LYS A 186 -14.03 -7.73 4.31
N GLN A 187 -14.61 -6.55 4.10
CA GLN A 187 -14.02 -5.24 4.44
C GLN A 187 -12.65 -4.95 3.80
N ALA A 188 -12.29 -5.64 2.70
CA ALA A 188 -11.05 -5.38 1.97
C ALA A 188 -10.92 -3.89 1.58
N PRO A 189 -9.71 -3.31 1.68
CA PRO A 189 -9.45 -1.96 1.22
C PRO A 189 -9.48 -1.87 -0.30
N LEU A 190 -9.85 -0.68 -0.78
CA LEU A 190 -9.81 -0.30 -2.20
C LEU A 190 -8.72 0.74 -2.50
N ILE A 191 -8.10 1.25 -1.44
CA ILE A 191 -7.20 2.40 -1.46
C ILE A 191 -6.04 2.18 -0.49
N THR A 192 -4.95 2.89 -0.73
CA THR A 192 -3.68 2.85 0.02
C THR A 192 -3.62 3.87 1.16
N ASN A 193 -4.72 4.56 1.50
CA ASN A 193 -4.77 5.60 2.53
C ASN A 193 -4.06 5.25 3.86
N MET A 194 -4.12 3.98 4.28
CA MET A 194 -3.45 3.54 5.51
C MET A 194 -1.93 3.76 5.44
N ILE A 195 -1.30 3.29 4.37
CA ILE A 195 0.15 3.41 4.21
C ILE A 195 0.54 4.82 3.77
N GLU A 196 -0.29 5.51 3.00
CA GLU A 196 -0.12 6.95 2.69
C GLU A 196 -0.09 7.80 3.96
N GLY A 197 -0.98 7.53 4.92
CA GLY A 197 -0.98 8.21 6.22
C GLY A 197 0.30 7.94 7.01
N LEU A 198 0.82 6.71 6.99
CA LEU A 198 2.12 6.39 7.59
C LEU A 198 3.28 7.09 6.86
N ASN A 199 3.23 7.14 5.54
CA ASN A 199 4.18 7.86 4.71
C ASN A 199 4.17 9.37 5.01
N GLY A 200 3.00 9.96 5.29
CA GLY A 200 2.87 11.34 5.76
C GLY A 200 3.54 11.55 7.12
N HIS A 201 3.29 10.67 8.09
CA HIS A 201 3.95 10.72 9.41
C HIS A 201 5.47 10.57 9.31
N LEU A 202 5.94 9.67 8.46
CA LEU A 202 7.37 9.48 8.21
C LEU A 202 7.95 10.72 7.53
N GLN A 203 7.28 11.27 6.51
CA GLN A 203 7.72 12.48 5.81
C GLN A 203 7.91 13.64 6.77
N ALA A 204 6.98 13.87 7.70
CA ALA A 204 7.10 14.94 8.69
C ALA A 204 8.41 14.85 9.50
N ARG A 205 8.87 13.63 9.81
CA ARG A 205 10.16 13.39 10.48
C ARG A 205 11.34 13.53 9.53
N LEU A 206 11.24 13.00 8.31
CA LEU A 206 12.29 13.12 7.30
C LEU A 206 12.56 14.57 6.91
N THR A 207 11.54 15.42 6.84
CA THR A 207 11.69 16.86 6.57
C THR A 207 12.58 17.52 7.63
N SER A 208 12.42 17.18 8.91
CA SER A 208 13.30 17.70 9.97
C SER A 208 14.74 17.20 9.90
N ILE A 209 14.97 16.01 9.34
CA ILE A 209 16.31 15.42 9.18
C ILE A 209 17.01 15.98 7.94
N GLN A 210 16.25 16.39 6.92
CA GLN A 210 16.68 16.83 5.59
C GLN A 210 17.40 15.74 4.76
N SER A 211 18.48 15.16 5.28
CA SER A 211 19.25 14.08 4.66
C SER A 211 19.99 13.25 5.72
N PHE A 212 20.19 11.96 5.45
CA PHE A 212 21.03 11.11 6.30
C PHE A 212 22.51 11.19 5.87
N GLU A 213 23.43 11.11 6.82
CA GLU A 213 24.88 11.09 6.55
C GLU A 213 25.31 9.90 5.69
N SER A 214 24.67 8.73 5.87
CA SER A 214 24.97 7.53 5.09
C SER A 214 23.74 6.60 5.03
N VAL A 215 23.76 5.67 4.07
CA VAL A 215 22.74 4.61 3.95
C VAL A 215 22.68 3.74 5.20
N ASN A 216 23.81 3.48 5.85
CA ASN A 216 23.86 2.70 7.09
C ASN A 216 23.16 3.44 8.24
N TYR A 217 23.39 4.76 8.35
CA TYR A 217 22.70 5.59 9.33
C TYR A 217 21.19 5.64 9.06
N ALA A 218 20.79 5.84 7.80
CA ALA A 218 19.38 5.77 7.39
C ALA A 218 18.74 4.42 7.76
N ARG A 219 19.46 3.31 7.56
CA ARG A 219 18.98 1.96 7.91
C ARG A 219 18.75 1.78 9.40
N LEU A 220 19.66 2.26 10.24
CA LEU A 220 19.48 2.20 11.69
C LEU A 220 18.30 3.07 12.14
N TRP A 221 18.21 4.29 11.61
CA TRP A 221 17.16 5.24 11.98
C TRP A 221 15.77 4.75 11.56
N LEU A 222 15.59 4.34 10.29
CA LEU A 222 14.31 3.86 9.77
C LEU A 222 13.87 2.55 10.44
N ASN A 223 14.82 1.67 10.78
CA ASN A 223 14.55 0.49 11.57
C ASN A 223 14.02 0.85 12.97
N GLY A 224 14.66 1.80 13.65
CA GLY A 224 14.21 2.31 14.94
C GLY A 224 12.84 2.99 14.86
N TYR A 225 12.60 3.77 13.81
CA TYR A 225 11.30 4.41 13.54
C TYR A 225 10.19 3.37 13.40
N VAL A 226 10.39 2.34 12.57
CA VAL A 226 9.40 1.27 12.36
C VAL A 226 9.16 0.49 13.65
N LEU A 227 10.21 0.08 14.37
CA LEU A 227 10.03 -0.63 15.65
C LEU A 227 9.27 0.22 16.67
N LYS A 228 9.63 1.50 16.82
CA LYS A 228 8.91 2.42 17.70
C LYS A 228 7.44 2.52 17.30
N ARG A 229 7.14 2.59 16.00
CA ARG A 229 5.77 2.64 15.49
C ARG A 229 4.98 1.39 15.85
N ARG A 230 5.57 0.21 15.68
CA ARG A 230 4.95 -1.09 16.03
C ARG A 230 4.68 -1.23 17.52
N TYR A 231 5.51 -0.62 18.37
CA TYR A 231 5.38 -0.57 19.83
C TYR A 231 4.52 0.60 20.36
N SER A 232 4.11 1.53 19.50
CA SER A 232 3.28 2.65 19.92
C SER A 232 1.81 2.24 19.96
N LYS A 233 1.10 2.64 21.02
CA LYS A 233 -0.35 2.42 21.11
C LYS A 233 -1.08 3.23 20.06
N TRP A 234 -2.11 2.63 19.46
CA TRP A 234 -3.07 3.35 18.64
C TRP A 234 -3.98 4.20 19.51
N THR A 235 -4.22 5.46 19.13
CA THR A 235 -5.09 6.37 19.89
C THR A 235 -6.16 7.05 19.03
N GLY A 236 -5.99 7.07 17.71
CA GLY A 236 -6.84 7.79 16.77
C GLY A 236 -7.52 6.90 15.72
N CYS A 237 -7.65 5.60 15.96
CA CYS A 237 -8.37 4.72 15.04
C CYS A 237 -9.88 4.99 15.12
N THR A 238 -10.53 5.10 13.96
CA THR A 238 -11.97 5.37 13.83
C THR A 238 -12.68 4.24 13.05
N GLY A 239 -14.01 4.31 13.00
CA GLY A 239 -14.84 3.35 12.25
C GLY A 239 -14.56 1.89 12.64
N LYS A 240 -14.35 1.03 11.63
CA LYS A 240 -14.08 -0.41 11.82
C LYS A 240 -12.81 -0.73 12.61
N PHE A 241 -11.90 0.24 12.74
CA PHE A 241 -10.62 0.09 13.43
C PHE A 241 -10.62 0.64 14.86
N LYS A 242 -11.74 1.21 15.34
CA LYS A 242 -11.83 1.80 16.70
C LYS A 242 -11.36 0.83 17.80
N LYS A 243 -11.60 -0.47 17.62
CA LYS A 243 -11.18 -1.54 18.55
C LYS A 243 -9.66 -1.68 18.71
N LEU A 244 -8.85 -1.11 17.82
CA LEU A 244 -7.39 -1.16 17.90
C LEU A 244 -6.84 -0.11 18.87
N ASN A 245 -7.63 0.91 19.23
CA ASN A 245 -7.20 1.94 20.18
C ASN A 245 -6.81 1.32 21.53
N GLY A 246 -5.72 1.81 22.12
CA GLY A 246 -5.13 1.28 23.35
C GLY A 246 -4.19 0.09 23.14
N THR A 247 -4.21 -0.55 21.97
CA THR A 247 -3.34 -1.68 21.62
C THR A 247 -2.16 -1.24 20.76
N ARG A 248 -1.10 -2.06 20.67
CA ARG A 248 0.04 -1.83 19.76
C ARG A 248 -0.10 -2.75 18.54
N GLY A 249 0.43 -2.34 17.38
CA GLY A 249 0.41 -3.18 16.17
C GLY A 249 1.06 -4.55 16.43
N VAL A 250 2.18 -4.57 17.13
CA VAL A 250 2.89 -5.81 17.48
C VAL A 250 2.09 -6.74 18.41
N ASP A 251 1.21 -6.21 19.26
CA ASP A 251 0.37 -7.04 20.15
C ASP A 251 -0.66 -7.84 19.35
N GLN A 252 -1.04 -7.33 18.18
CA GLN A 252 -2.05 -7.92 17.31
C GLN A 252 -1.52 -9.09 16.49
N THR A 253 -0.19 -9.17 16.32
CA THR A 253 0.51 -10.10 15.43
C THR A 253 1.51 -11.00 16.15
N LYS A 254 1.80 -10.74 17.44
CA LYS A 254 2.71 -11.56 18.23
C LYS A 254 2.24 -13.01 18.33
N LYS A 255 3.19 -13.93 18.32
CA LYS A 255 3.00 -15.36 18.62
C LYS A 255 2.30 -15.56 19.97
N TYR A 256 1.54 -16.65 20.10
CA TYR A 256 0.97 -17.04 21.38
C TYR A 256 2.08 -17.27 22.41
N ASP A 257 1.81 -16.89 23.65
CA ASP A 257 2.69 -17.08 24.83
C ASP A 257 4.09 -16.44 24.73
N VAL A 258 4.33 -15.64 23.70
CA VAL A 258 5.55 -14.85 23.58
C VAL A 258 5.42 -13.56 24.39
N VAL A 259 6.39 -13.37 25.29
CA VAL A 259 6.65 -12.09 25.96
C VAL A 259 7.50 -11.23 25.05
N LEU A 260 6.96 -10.08 24.66
CA LEU A 260 7.70 -9.13 23.83
C LEU A 260 8.76 -8.41 24.68
N PRO A 261 9.99 -8.26 24.18
CA PRO A 261 11.01 -7.47 24.86
C PRO A 261 10.61 -5.99 24.93
N THR A 262 11.02 -5.31 26.00
CA THR A 262 10.80 -3.87 26.19
C THR A 262 11.95 -3.08 25.58
N TYR A 263 11.65 -2.20 24.63
CA TYR A 263 12.64 -1.37 23.94
C TYR A 263 12.42 0.15 24.08
N PHE A 264 11.19 0.57 24.44
CA PHE A 264 10.75 1.96 24.49
C PHE A 264 9.91 2.21 25.73
#